data_AF-A0A1I4S8K9-F1
#
_entry.id   AF-A0A1I4S8K9-F1
#
_cell.length_a   1.000
_cell.length_b   1.000
_cell.length_c   1.000
_cell.angle_alpha   90.00
_cell.angle_beta   90.00
_cell.angle_gamma   90.00
#
_symmetry.space_group_name_H-M   'P 1'
#
loop_
_entity.id
_entity.type
_entity.pdbx_description
1 polymer ?
#
loop_
_entity_poly.entity_id
_entity_poly.type
_entity_poly.pdbx_seq_one_letter_code
_entity_poly.pdbx_strand_id
1 'polypeptide(L)' 'MTQAAVPAPGAVPAPIPLREIAPWALFAGVVALVLLYLVGFDQGVTTLVPGEAIHEFVHDGRHLLGFPCH' A
#
# COMPACT_ATOMS: atom_id res chain seq x y z
N MET A 1 -12.43 -60.12 9.63
CA MET A 1 -13.32 -58.95 9.68
C MET A 1 -12.46 -57.73 9.40
N THR A 2 -12.62 -57.07 8.25
CA THR A 2 -11.86 -55.85 7.90
C THR A 2 -12.72 -54.64 8.22
N GLN A 3 -12.26 -53.83 9.17
CA GLN A 3 -12.94 -52.60 9.57
C GLN A 3 -12.54 -51.49 8.59
N ALA A 4 -13.52 -50.90 7.91
CA ALA A 4 -13.30 -49.72 7.08
C ALA A 4 -13.02 -48.51 7.98
N ALA A 5 -11.97 -47.76 7.66
CA ALA A 5 -11.64 -46.51 8.36
C ALA A 5 -12.66 -45.43 7.98
N VAL A 6 -13.26 -44.79 8.98
CA VAL A 6 -14.14 -43.63 8.77
C VAL A 6 -13.25 -42.42 8.49
N PRO A 7 -13.50 -41.67 7.40
CA PRO A 7 -12.73 -40.47 7.10
C PRO A 7 -12.96 -39.44 8.22
N ALA A 8 -11.86 -38.90 8.77
CA ALA A 8 -11.94 -37.83 9.75
C ALA A 8 -12.58 -36.59 9.09
N PRO A 9 -13.42 -35.83 9.81
CA PRO A 9 -13.94 -34.56 9.31
C PRO A 9 -12.78 -33.66 8.89
N GLY A 10 -12.83 -33.14 7.66
CA GLY A 10 -11.85 -32.15 7.20
C GLY A 10 -11.90 -30.92 8.10
N ALA A 11 -10.74 -30.46 8.58
CA ALA A 11 -10.66 -29.27 9.41
C ALA A 11 -11.13 -28.04 8.62
N VAL A 12 -12.10 -27.30 9.17
CA VAL A 12 -12.52 -26.01 8.61
C VAL A 12 -11.53 -24.95 9.08
N PRO A 13 -10.93 -24.16 8.17
CA PRO A 13 -10.03 -23.08 8.57
C PRO A 13 -10.74 -22.11 9.50
N ALA A 14 -10.09 -21.78 10.62
CA ALA A 14 -10.60 -20.77 11.51
C ALA A 14 -10.56 -19.39 10.82
N PRO A 15 -11.61 -18.56 10.98
CA PRO A 15 -11.62 -17.22 10.41
C PRO A 15 -10.57 -16.34 11.09
N ILE A 16 -9.84 -15.54 10.29
CA ILE A 16 -8.85 -14.59 10.79
C ILE A 16 -9.59 -13.43 11.45
N PRO A 17 -9.32 -13.10 12.71
CA PRO A 17 -10.03 -12.04 13.41
C PRO A 17 -9.61 -10.66 12.88
N LEU A 18 -10.60 -9.78 12.71
CA LEU A 18 -10.42 -8.43 12.14
C LEU A 18 -9.33 -7.60 12.83
N ARG A 19 -9.19 -7.72 14.16
CA ARG A 19 -8.18 -7.01 14.94
C ARG A 19 -6.74 -7.31 14.49
N GLU A 20 -6.50 -8.51 13.96
CA GLU A 20 -5.16 -8.94 13.50
C GLU A 20 -4.84 -8.37 12.11
N ILE A 21 -5.87 -8.06 11.30
CA ILE A 21 -5.73 -7.47 9.96
C ILE A 21 -5.79 -5.94 10.03
N ALA A 22 -6.55 -5.38 10.97
CA ALA A 22 -6.81 -3.95 11.09
C ALA A 22 -5.56 -3.04 11.03
N PRO A 23 -4.45 -3.29 11.76
CA PRO A 23 -3.28 -2.40 11.70
C PRO A 23 -2.61 -2.43 10.32
N TRP A 24 -2.54 -3.60 9.68
CA TRP A 24 -1.96 -3.75 8.34
C TRP A 24 -2.83 -3.13 7.26
N ALA A 25 -4.15 -3.31 7.36
CA ALA A 25 -5.11 -2.68 6.46
C ALA A 25 -5.08 -1.15 6.59
N LEU A 26 -4.98 -0.62 7.80
CA LEU A 26 -4.82 0.81 8.04
C LEU A 26 -3.51 1.32 7.44
N PHE A 27 -2.40 0.63 7.71
CA PHE A 27 -1.09 1.00 7.16
C PHE A 27 -1.09 1.00 5.62
N ALA A 28 -1.57 -0.07 5.01
CA ALA A 28 -1.69 -0.17 3.55
C ALA A 28 -2.64 0.89 2.98
N GLY A 29 -3.74 1.18 3.68
CA GLY A 29 -4.68 2.24 3.30
C GLY A 29 -4.03 3.63 3.31
N VAL A 30 -3.26 3.96 4.36
CA VAL A 30 -2.52 5.23 4.42
C VAL A 30 -1.48 5.30 3.30
N VAL A 31 -0.69 4.25 3.08
CA VAL A 31 0.28 4.20 1.98
C VAL A 31 -0.41 4.38 0.63
N ALA A 32 -1.55 3.72 0.40
CA ALA A 32 -2.32 3.87 -0.83
C ALA A 32 -2.81 5.31 -1.04
N LEU A 33 -3.29 5.97 0.01
CA LEU A 33 -3.70 7.39 -0.07
C LEU A 33 -2.51 8.31 -0.38
N VAL A 34 -1.35 8.06 0.22
CA VAL A 34 -0.11 8.80 -0.09
C VAL A 34 0.29 8.57 -1.55
N LEU A 35 0.27 7.34 -2.04
CA LEU A 35 0.58 7.03 -3.43
C LEU A 35 -0.41 7.67 -4.39
N LEU A 36 -1.72 7.63 -4.10
CA LEU A 36 -2.74 8.31 -4.91
C LEU A 36 -2.53 9.83 -4.93
N TYR A 37 -2.13 10.43 -3.80
CA TYR A 37 -1.74 11.83 -3.73
C TYR A 37 -0.51 12.14 -4.60
N LEU A 38 0.54 11.32 -4.49
CA LEU A 38 1.78 11.47 -5.26
C LEU A 38 1.59 11.20 -6.75
N VAL A 39 0.63 10.35 -7.14
CA VAL A 39 0.28 10.08 -8.55
C VAL A 39 -0.62 11.20 -9.10
N GLY A 40 -1.58 11.69 -8.31
CA GLY A 40 -2.44 12.83 -8.67
C GLY A 40 -1.73 14.20 -8.63
N PHE A 41 -0.50 14.21 -8.11
CA PHE A 41 0.40 15.35 -7.95
C PHE A 41 0.60 16.14 -9.25
N ASP A 42 0.73 15.44 -10.38
CA ASP A 42 1.10 16.03 -11.66
C ASP A 42 -0.06 16.80 -12.34
N GLN A 43 -1.26 16.81 -11.76
CA GLN A 43 -2.43 17.49 -12.34
C GLN A 43 -2.96 18.64 -11.49
N GLY A 44 -2.38 18.90 -10.30
CA GLY A 44 -2.79 20.03 -9.44
C GLY A 44 -4.22 19.97 -8.88
N VAL A 45 -4.99 18.92 -9.16
CA VAL A 45 -6.44 18.83 -8.87
C VAL A 45 -6.75 18.46 -7.41
N THR A 46 -5.79 17.96 -6.63
CA THR A 46 -6.01 17.59 -5.20
C THR A 46 -4.84 17.94 -4.29
N THR A 47 -4.38 19.19 -4.27
CA THR A 47 -3.19 19.58 -3.52
C THR A 47 -3.51 20.22 -2.17
N LEU A 48 -3.07 19.57 -1.08
CA LEU A 48 -2.93 20.20 0.24
C LEU A 48 -1.64 21.03 0.33
N VAL A 49 -0.67 20.77 -0.56
CA VAL A 49 0.62 21.45 -0.69
C VAL A 49 0.83 21.84 -2.15
N PRO A 50 1.24 23.07 -2.47
CA PRO A 50 1.42 23.52 -3.86
C PRO A 50 2.27 22.54 -4.69
N GLY A 51 1.77 22.19 -5.87
CA GLY A 51 2.43 21.25 -6.80
C GLY A 51 3.86 21.66 -7.14
N GLU A 52 4.07 22.95 -7.41
CA GLU A 52 5.37 23.55 -7.69
C GLU A 52 6.43 23.27 -6.60
N ALA A 53 6.06 23.36 -5.32
CA ALA A 53 7.02 23.23 -4.23
C ALA A 53 7.61 21.81 -4.13
N ILE A 54 6.80 20.78 -4.35
CA ILE A 54 7.29 19.39 -4.39
C ILE A 54 8.00 19.12 -5.73
N HIS A 55 7.57 19.77 -6.81
CA HIS A 55 8.19 19.63 -8.13
C HIS A 55 9.64 20.11 -8.07
N GLU A 56 9.87 21.29 -7.49
CA GLU A 56 11.19 21.84 -7.22
C GLU A 56 12.00 20.97 -6.26
N PHE A 57 11.41 20.51 -5.14
CA PHE A 57 12.09 19.64 -4.18
C PHE A 57 12.60 18.33 -4.83
N VAL A 58 11.77 17.66 -5.63
CA VAL A 58 12.14 16.42 -6.33
C VAL A 58 13.13 16.70 -7.46
N HIS A 59 12.93 17.81 -8.18
CA HIS A 59 13.84 18.26 -9.22
C HIS A 59 15.24 18.51 -8.65
N ASP A 60 15.34 19.24 -7.54
CA ASP A 60 16.60 19.55 -6.85
C ASP A 60 17.26 18.32 -6.24
N GLY A 61 16.48 17.41 -5.65
CA GLY A 61 17.00 16.15 -5.13
C GLY A 61 17.64 15.28 -6.22
N ARG A 62 17.09 15.30 -7.44
CA ARG A 62 17.63 14.58 -8.59
C ARG A 62 18.95 15.19 -9.08
N HIS A 63 19.04 16.52 -9.10
CA HIS A 63 20.29 17.25 -9.37
C HIS A 63 21.35 16.96 -8.30
N LEU A 64 20.96 16.94 -7.02
CA LEU A 64 21.85 16.62 -5.91
C LEU A 64 22.42 15.19 -6.01
N LEU A 65 21.64 14.25 -6.53
CA LEU A 65 22.05 12.88 -6.77
C LEU A 65 22.75 12.67 -8.13
N GLY A 66 22.98 13.76 -8.89
CA GLY A 66 23.74 13.74 -10.15
C GLY A 66 22.99 13.16 -11.35
N PHE A 67 21.68 12.96 -11.23
CA PHE A 67 20.86 12.47 -12.34
C PHE A 67 20.54 13.61 -13.33
N PRO A 68 20.77 13.44 -14.65
CA PRO A 68 20.61 14.51 -15.63
C PRO A 68 19.15 14.86 -15.88
N CYS A 69 18.81 16.15 -15.92
CA CYS A 69 17.51 16.68 -16.37
C CYS A 69 17.49 16.90 -17.89
N HIS A 70 16.29 16.91 -18.48
CA HIS A 70 16.10 17.28 -19.88
C HIS A 70 16.43 18.77 -20.08
#